data_AF-A0A1Q6VGS5-F1
#
_entry.id   AF-A0A1Q6VGS5-F1
#
_cell.length_a   1.000
_cell.length_b   1.000
_cell.length_c   1.000
_cell.angle_alpha   90.00
_cell.angle_beta   90.00
_cell.angle_gamma   90.00
#
_symmetry.space_group_name_H-M   'P 1'
#
loop_
_entity.id
_entity.type
_entity.pdbx_description
1 polymer ?
#
loop_
_entity_poly.entity_id
_entity_poly.type
_entity_poly.pdbx_seq_one_letter_code
_entity_poly.pdbx_strand_id
1 'polypeptide(L)'
;MAPKFFTAPEFALLDELSDLIIPTDAHSPGARVAGVATFIDFRLSESLDTDQQAKWHSGLAAVDTLSQELHGKAFLQGTPEQRLAVLTKMAAGEKDPKTLAEHFFQQLKGWTVRAYYSSKVGIHADQQYKGNVYQRGDYAGYDAT
;
A
#
# COMPACT_ATOMS: atom_id res chain seq x y z
N MET A 1 -0.84 15.07 -11.47
CA MET A 1 -1.56 16.00 -10.57
C MET A 1 -0.78 16.11 -9.28
N ALA A 2 -0.85 17.26 -8.59
CA ALA A 2 -0.25 17.39 -7.25
C ALA A 2 -1.09 16.60 -6.23
N PRO A 3 -0.47 16.05 -5.15
CA PRO A 3 -1.20 15.45 -4.04
C PRO A 3 -2.14 16.47 -3.38
N LYS A 4 -3.25 15.98 -2.82
CA LYS A 4 -4.28 16.79 -2.15
C LYS A 4 -4.08 16.89 -0.64
N PHE A 5 -3.63 15.80 -0.02
CA PHE A 5 -3.48 15.69 1.43
C PHE A 5 -2.00 15.66 1.82
N PHE A 6 -1.23 14.78 1.18
CA PHE A 6 0.19 14.63 1.48
C PHE A 6 1.02 15.74 0.86
N THR A 7 2.21 15.99 1.43
CA THR A 7 3.25 16.71 0.70
C THR A 7 3.79 15.86 -0.45
N ALA A 8 4.50 16.47 -1.41
CA ALA A 8 5.09 15.72 -2.53
C ALA A 8 6.07 14.62 -2.08
N PRO A 9 6.96 14.84 -1.09
CA PRO A 9 7.83 13.77 -0.57
C PRO A 9 7.07 12.64 0.12
N GLU A 10 6.06 12.96 0.93
CA GLU A 10 5.23 11.97 1.62
C GLU A 10 4.44 11.12 0.62
N PHE A 11 3.89 11.74 -0.43
CA PHE A 11 3.21 11.02 -1.49
C PHE A 11 4.17 10.07 -2.21
N ALA A 12 5.38 10.52 -2.55
CA ALA A 12 6.38 9.67 -3.21
C ALA A 12 6.79 8.48 -2.32
N LEU A 13 6.90 8.71 -1.00
CA LEU A 13 7.17 7.65 -0.03
C LEU A 13 6.02 6.64 0.04
N LEU A 14 4.77 7.12 0.12
CA LEU A 14 3.58 6.27 0.10
C LEU A 14 3.47 5.45 -1.19
N ASP A 15 3.73 6.06 -2.34
CA ASP A 15 3.69 5.42 -3.65
C ASP A 15 4.69 4.26 -3.71
N GLU A 16 5.94 4.50 -3.31
CA GLU A 16 6.98 3.46 -3.22
C GLU A 16 6.61 2.35 -2.22
N LEU A 17 6.12 2.70 -1.04
CA LEU A 17 5.73 1.73 -0.03
C LEU A 17 4.57 0.84 -0.48
N SER A 18 3.56 1.43 -1.13
CA SER A 18 2.41 0.67 -1.65
C SER A 18 2.82 -0.27 -2.79
N ASP A 19 3.75 0.17 -3.65
CA ASP A 19 4.31 -0.62 -4.74
C ASP A 19 5.15 -1.79 -4.23
N LEU A 20 5.88 -1.63 -3.13
CA LEU A 20 6.58 -2.74 -2.49
C LEU A 20 5.65 -3.78 -1.85
N ILE A 21 4.42 -3.40 -1.47
CA ILE A 21 3.43 -4.33 -0.89
C ILE A 21 2.73 -5.14 -1.98
N ILE A 22 2.39 -4.53 -3.12
CA ILE A 22 1.84 -5.21 -4.30
C ILE A 22 2.63 -4.76 -5.53
N PRO A 23 3.80 -5.39 -5.80
CA PRO A 23 4.66 -5.00 -6.90
C PRO A 23 4.06 -5.42 -8.26
N THR A 24 4.57 -4.80 -9.33
CA THR A 24 4.31 -5.30 -10.68
C THR A 24 5.04 -6.63 -10.89
N ASP A 25 4.34 -7.63 -11.41
CA ASP A 25 4.92 -8.89 -11.87
C ASP A 25 4.30 -9.32 -13.22
N ALA A 26 4.55 -10.57 -13.64
CA ALA A 26 4.08 -11.09 -14.92
C ALA A 26 2.55 -11.23 -15.00
N HIS A 27 1.85 -11.27 -13.87
CA HIS A 27 0.41 -11.45 -13.76
C HIS A 27 -0.30 -10.13 -13.42
N SER A 28 0.29 -9.36 -12.51
CA SER A 28 -0.33 -8.23 -11.84
C SER A 28 0.36 -6.91 -12.20
N PRO A 29 -0.37 -5.88 -12.66
CA PRO A 29 0.21 -4.55 -12.92
C PRO A 29 0.64 -3.77 -11.67
N GLY A 30 0.35 -4.25 -10.46
CA GLY A 30 0.85 -3.66 -9.21
C GLY A 30 0.13 -2.39 -8.71
N ALA A 31 0.44 -2.00 -7.46
CA ALA A 31 -0.22 -0.91 -6.74
C ALA A 31 -0.04 0.46 -7.39
N ARG A 32 1.14 0.73 -7.96
CA ARG A 32 1.41 2.01 -8.63
C ARG A 32 0.53 2.21 -9.85
N VAL A 33 0.40 1.18 -10.71
CA VAL A 33 -0.49 1.23 -11.88
C VAL A 33 -1.95 1.31 -11.46
N ALA A 34 -2.32 0.66 -10.36
CA ALA A 34 -3.66 0.75 -9.77
C ALA A 34 -3.98 2.13 -9.14
N GLY A 35 -3.00 3.02 -9.01
CA GLY A 35 -3.19 4.35 -8.42
C GLY A 35 -3.47 4.34 -6.93
N VAL A 36 -2.91 3.36 -6.20
CA VAL A 36 -3.17 3.17 -4.76
C VAL A 36 -2.84 4.41 -3.95
N ALA A 37 -1.64 5.00 -4.12
CA ALA A 37 -1.25 6.21 -3.38
C ALA A 37 -2.20 7.38 -3.66
N THR A 38 -2.62 7.57 -4.92
CA THR A 38 -3.61 8.60 -5.30
C THR A 38 -4.96 8.37 -4.62
N PHE A 39 -5.41 7.12 -4.53
CA PHE A 39 -6.65 6.80 -3.82
C PHE A 39 -6.54 7.12 -2.33
N ILE A 40 -5.45 6.71 -1.66
CA ILE A 40 -5.25 6.95 -0.23
C ILE A 40 -5.17 8.46 0.06
N ASP A 41 -4.41 9.21 -0.73
CA ASP A 41 -4.29 10.68 -0.64
C ASP A 41 -5.67 11.36 -0.74
N PHE A 42 -6.47 11.00 -1.76
CA PHE A 42 -7.83 11.53 -1.90
C PHE A 42 -8.75 11.13 -0.75
N ARG A 43 -8.69 9.88 -0.28
CA ARG A 43 -9.52 9.42 0.84
C ARG A 43 -9.21 10.16 2.13
N LEU A 44 -7.95 10.50 2.36
CA LEU A 44 -7.54 11.28 3.53
C LEU A 44 -7.85 12.75 3.38
N SER A 45 -7.78 13.33 2.16
CA SER A 45 -8.18 14.73 1.94
C SER A 45 -9.66 14.98 2.25
N GLU A 46 -10.51 13.98 2.04
CA GLU A 46 -11.96 14.04 2.33
C GLU A 46 -12.33 13.49 3.72
N SER A 47 -11.34 13.13 4.55
CA SER A 47 -11.59 12.57 5.88
C SER A 47 -11.92 13.67 6.89
N LEU A 48 -12.95 13.45 7.71
CA LEU A 48 -13.25 14.27 8.90
C LEU A 48 -12.52 13.76 10.15
N ASP A 49 -11.89 12.58 10.08
CA ASP A 49 -11.11 12.01 11.17
C ASP A 49 -9.68 12.56 11.14
N THR A 50 -9.45 13.62 11.92
CA THR A 50 -8.15 14.31 12.03
C THR A 50 -7.09 13.45 12.71
N ASP A 51 -7.50 12.53 13.59
CA ASP A 51 -6.56 11.61 14.25
C ASP A 51 -6.01 10.60 13.25
N GLN A 52 -6.86 10.09 12.36
CA GLN A 52 -6.44 9.23 11.27
C GLN A 52 -5.50 9.95 10.30
N GLN A 53 -5.78 11.21 9.98
CA GLN A 53 -4.89 12.05 9.16
C GLN A 53 -3.51 12.23 9.81
N ALA A 54 -3.46 12.59 11.10
CA ALA A 54 -2.21 12.77 11.83
C ALA A 54 -1.40 11.46 11.95
N LYS A 55 -2.09 10.31 12.12
CA LYS A 55 -1.46 8.98 12.14
C LYS A 55 -0.75 8.65 10.83
N TRP A 56 -1.27 9.06 9.67
CA TRP A 56 -0.62 8.83 8.38
C TRP A 56 0.68 9.61 8.24
N HIS A 57 0.68 10.91 8.57
CA HIS A 57 1.91 11.71 8.58
C HIS A 57 2.96 11.14 9.56
N SER A 58 2.51 10.78 10.77
CA SER A 58 3.39 10.22 11.80
C SER A 58 3.95 8.85 11.39
N GLY A 59 3.14 8.03 10.72
CA GLY A 59 3.55 6.73 10.20
C GLY A 59 4.60 6.84 9.10
N LEU A 60 4.41 7.73 8.12
CA LEU A 60 5.40 7.99 7.07
C LEU A 60 6.73 8.50 7.66
N ALA A 61 6.67 9.42 8.63
CA ALA A 61 7.86 9.89 9.34
C ALA A 61 8.57 8.77 10.13
N ALA A 62 7.81 7.79 10.67
CA ALA A 62 8.37 6.63 11.36
C ALA A 62 9.12 5.69 10.40
N VAL A 63 8.67 5.58 9.13
CA VAL A 63 9.40 4.82 8.10
C VAL A 63 10.75 5.47 7.80
N ASP A 64 10.78 6.80 7.63
CA ASP A 64 12.03 7.51 7.41
C ASP A 64 12.98 7.41 8.60
N THR A 65 12.45 7.52 9.83
CA THR A 65 13.24 7.30 11.06
C THR A 65 13.85 5.91 11.08
N LEU A 66 13.06 4.87 10.80
CA LEU A 66 13.55 3.49 10.78
C LEU A 66 14.60 3.28 9.67
N SER A 67 14.42 3.89 8.50
CA SER A 67 15.41 3.83 7.42
C SER A 67 16.73 4.49 7.83
N GLN A 68 16.67 5.63 8.52
CA GLN A 68 17.86 6.30 9.05
C GLN A 68 18.57 5.44 10.10
N GLU A 69 17.82 4.80 11.00
CA GLU A 69 18.38 3.89 12.00
C GLU A 69 19.07 2.66 11.38
N LEU A 70 18.47 2.06 10.35
CA LEU A 70 19.01 0.84 9.73
C LEU A 70 20.14 1.12 8.73
N HIS A 71 20.10 2.26 8.04
CA HIS A 71 20.91 2.50 6.85
C HIS A 71 21.56 3.89 6.77
N GLY A 72 21.29 4.79 7.73
CA GLY A 72 21.82 6.15 7.74
C GLY A 72 21.33 7.02 6.58
N LYS A 73 20.19 6.69 5.98
CA LYS A 73 19.58 7.42 4.86
C LYS A 73 18.06 7.49 5.00
N ALA A 74 17.45 8.53 4.44
CA ALA A 74 16.01 8.57 4.22
C ALA A 74 15.58 7.40 3.33
N PHE A 75 14.35 6.92 3.47
CA PHE A 75 13.88 5.70 2.82
C PHE A 75 14.04 5.75 1.30
N LEU A 76 13.60 6.85 0.67
CA LEU A 76 13.71 7.03 -0.78
C LEU A 76 15.15 7.20 -1.28
N GLN A 77 16.11 7.47 -0.39
CA GLN A 77 17.54 7.52 -0.72
C GLN A 77 18.25 6.16 -0.56
N GLY A 78 17.55 5.16 -0.01
CA GLY A 78 18.01 3.78 0.07
C GLY A 78 17.98 3.06 -1.28
N THR A 79 18.84 2.05 -1.41
CA THR A 79 18.78 1.05 -2.49
C THR A 79 17.49 0.22 -2.42
N PRO A 80 17.08 -0.46 -3.49
CA PRO A 80 15.91 -1.35 -3.46
C PRO A 80 15.98 -2.39 -2.32
N GLU A 81 17.16 -2.95 -2.06
CA GLU A 81 17.39 -3.93 -0.99
C GLU A 81 17.21 -3.30 0.39
N GLN A 82 17.68 -2.06 0.58
CA GLN A 82 17.51 -1.30 1.82
C GLN A 82 16.04 -0.94 2.07
N ARG A 83 15.32 -0.50 1.03
CA ARG A 83 13.88 -0.21 1.12
C ARG A 83 13.09 -1.46 1.52
N LEU A 84 13.39 -2.59 0.87
CA LEU A 84 12.79 -3.87 1.20
C LEU A 84 13.13 -4.32 2.64
N ALA A 85 14.36 -4.10 3.09
CA ALA A 85 14.77 -4.42 4.46
C ALA A 85 13.99 -3.60 5.51
N VAL A 86 13.78 -2.31 5.27
CA VAL A 86 12.95 -1.45 6.15
C VAL A 86 11.51 -1.98 6.19
N LEU A 87 10.89 -2.24 5.03
CA LEU A 87 9.52 -2.75 4.97
C LEU A 87 9.39 -4.12 5.66
N THR A 88 10.36 -5.01 5.44
CA THR A 88 10.44 -6.34 6.08
C THR A 88 10.56 -6.21 7.60
N LYS A 89 11.36 -5.26 8.08
CA LYS A 89 11.51 -4.98 9.52
C LYS A 89 10.19 -4.53 10.13
N MET A 90 9.44 -3.65 9.46
CA MET A 90 8.11 -3.22 9.92
C MET A 90 7.10 -4.38 9.91
N ALA A 91 7.16 -5.24 8.88
CA ALA A 91 6.27 -6.38 8.72
C ALA A 91 6.49 -7.50 9.76
N ALA A 92 7.72 -7.63 10.29
CA ALA A 92 8.05 -8.65 11.27
C ALA A 92 7.19 -8.57 12.56
N GLY A 93 6.75 -7.37 12.93
CA GLY A 93 5.87 -7.11 14.06
C GLY A 93 4.37 -7.20 13.77
N GLU A 94 3.94 -7.60 12.56
CA GLU A 94 2.54 -7.48 12.13
C GLU A 94 1.53 -8.14 13.07
N LYS A 95 1.88 -9.25 13.74
CA LYS A 95 0.96 -9.93 14.67
C LYS A 95 0.82 -9.25 16.03
N ASP A 96 1.86 -8.54 16.46
CA ASP A 96 1.93 -7.88 17.78
C ASP A 96 2.85 -6.64 17.69
N PRO A 97 2.39 -5.57 17.02
CA PRO A 97 3.21 -4.38 16.76
C PRO A 97 3.55 -3.65 18.05
N LYS A 98 4.80 -3.20 18.17
CA LYS A 98 5.34 -2.48 19.35
C LYS A 98 5.79 -1.06 19.02
N THR A 99 6.27 -0.86 17.80
CA THR A 99 6.75 0.44 17.33
C THR A 99 5.70 1.14 16.47
N LEU A 100 5.84 2.45 16.33
CA LEU A 100 4.97 3.23 15.43
C LEU A 100 5.06 2.74 13.98
N ALA A 101 6.25 2.34 13.52
CA ALA A 101 6.45 1.83 12.17
C ALA A 101 5.76 0.46 11.95
N GLU A 102 5.79 -0.44 12.94
CA GLU A 102 5.06 -1.72 12.88
C GLU A 102 3.53 -1.51 12.89
N HIS A 103 3.02 -0.60 13.73
CA HIS A 103 1.61 -0.23 13.70
C HIS A 103 1.21 0.38 12.35
N PHE A 104 2.08 1.23 11.80
CA PHE A 104 1.84 1.85 10.51
C PHE A 104 1.84 0.82 9.37
N PHE A 105 2.67 -0.22 9.43
CA PHE A 105 2.65 -1.30 8.43
C PHE A 105 1.28 -1.98 8.32
N GLN A 106 0.62 -2.29 9.44
CA GLN A 106 -0.73 -2.87 9.42
C GLN A 106 -1.73 -1.97 8.68
N GLN A 107 -1.69 -0.66 8.97
CA GLN A 107 -2.54 0.33 8.34
C GLN A 107 -2.23 0.46 6.84
N LEU A 108 -0.95 0.63 6.50
CA LEU A 108 -0.47 0.75 5.13
C LEU A 108 -0.85 -0.46 4.28
N LYS A 109 -0.61 -1.68 4.77
CA LYS A 109 -0.99 -2.93 4.10
C LYS A 109 -2.49 -3.03 3.91
N GLY A 110 -3.28 -2.79 4.97
CA GLY A 110 -4.73 -2.86 4.90
C GLY A 110 -5.33 -1.88 3.88
N TRP A 111 -4.85 -0.64 3.86
CA TRP A 111 -5.31 0.37 2.90
C TRP A 111 -4.82 0.09 1.48
N THR A 112 -3.58 -0.39 1.31
CA THR A 112 -3.03 -0.79 0.00
C THR A 112 -3.84 -1.91 -0.62
N VAL A 113 -4.07 -3.00 0.13
CA VAL A 113 -4.85 -4.16 -0.34
C VAL A 113 -6.28 -3.76 -0.68
N ARG A 114 -6.93 -2.96 0.18
CA ARG A 114 -8.30 -2.47 -0.08
C ARG A 114 -8.36 -1.61 -1.34
N ALA A 115 -7.47 -0.62 -1.47
CA ALA A 115 -7.43 0.26 -2.62
C ALA A 115 -7.19 -0.55 -3.91
N TYR A 116 -6.19 -1.43 -3.88
CA TYR A 116 -5.79 -2.24 -5.02
C TYR A 116 -6.93 -3.16 -5.53
N TYR A 117 -7.51 -4.00 -4.67
CA TYR A 117 -8.55 -4.94 -5.10
C TYR A 117 -9.92 -4.29 -5.35
N SER A 118 -10.10 -3.02 -4.99
CA SER A 118 -11.26 -2.22 -5.41
C SER A 118 -11.03 -1.46 -6.72
N SER A 119 -9.80 -1.46 -7.24
CA SER A 119 -9.45 -0.79 -8.51
C SER A 119 -9.81 -1.66 -9.70
N LYS A 120 -9.91 -1.03 -10.89
CA LYS A 120 -10.05 -1.77 -12.16
C LYS A 120 -8.90 -2.76 -12.40
N VAL A 121 -7.68 -2.40 -11.97
CA VAL A 121 -6.50 -3.27 -12.10
C VAL A 121 -6.68 -4.52 -11.25
N GLY A 122 -6.93 -4.35 -9.96
CA GLY A 122 -7.07 -5.49 -9.04
C GLY A 122 -8.24 -6.40 -9.38
N ILE A 123 -9.40 -5.85 -9.77
CA ILE A 123 -10.58 -6.68 -10.06
C ILE A 123 -10.51 -7.37 -11.43
N HIS A 124 -10.01 -6.70 -12.48
CA HIS A 124 -10.07 -7.24 -13.84
C HIS A 124 -8.76 -7.82 -14.36
N ALA A 125 -7.61 -7.22 -14.03
CA ALA A 125 -6.32 -7.74 -14.48
C ALA A 125 -5.81 -8.84 -13.55
N ASP A 126 -5.87 -8.61 -12.24
CA ASP A 126 -5.30 -9.52 -11.25
C ASP A 126 -6.28 -10.66 -10.88
N GLN A 127 -7.45 -10.32 -10.33
CA GLN A 127 -8.47 -11.32 -9.97
C GLN A 127 -9.18 -11.95 -11.17
N GLN A 128 -9.09 -11.32 -12.35
CA GLN A 128 -9.77 -11.74 -13.57
C GLN A 128 -11.27 -12.00 -13.35
N TYR A 129 -11.93 -11.15 -12.55
CA TYR A 129 -13.31 -11.35 -12.14
C TYR A 129 -14.26 -11.46 -13.36
N LYS A 130 -14.99 -12.58 -13.43
CA LYS A 130 -15.91 -12.93 -14.53
C LYS A 130 -17.40 -12.76 -14.18
N GLY A 131 -17.72 -12.21 -13.01
CA GLY A 131 -19.11 -12.07 -12.56
C GLY A 131 -19.82 -10.86 -13.17
N ASN A 132 -21.03 -10.57 -12.69
CA ASN A 132 -21.92 -9.51 -13.20
C ASN A 132 -22.29 -9.65 -14.69
N VAL A 133 -22.09 -10.84 -15.26
CA VAL A 133 -22.50 -11.23 -16.61
C VAL A 133 -23.03 -12.66 -16.59
N TYR A 134 -23.91 -13.00 -17.53
CA TYR A 134 -24.35 -14.40 -17.70
C TYR A 134 -23.18 -15.26 -18.20
N GLN A 135 -22.76 -16.23 -17.40
CA GLN A 135 -21.69 -17.16 -17.76
C GLN A 135 -22.28 -18.34 -18.53
N ARG A 136 -21.78 -18.57 -19.74
CA ARG A 136 -22.13 -19.72 -20.57
C ARG A 136 -21.07 -20.82 -20.38
N GLY A 137 -21.50 -22.07 -20.26
CA GLY A 137 -20.61 -23.23 -20.13
C GLY A 137 -20.45 -23.70 -18.69
N ASP A 138 -19.31 -24.33 -18.40
CA ASP A 138 -19.02 -24.94 -17.10
C ASP A 138 -18.89 -23.88 -16.00
N TYR A 139 -19.21 -24.28 -14.77
CA TYR A 139 -19.14 -23.42 -13.59
C TYR A 139 -17.72 -22.87 -13.43
N ALA A 140 -17.57 -21.55 -13.48
CA ALA A 140 -16.27 -20.87 -13.37
C ALA A 140 -15.87 -20.55 -11.92
N GLY A 141 -16.69 -20.93 -10.94
CA GLY A 141 -16.37 -20.77 -9.52
C GLY A 141 -15.56 -21.94 -8.98
N TYR A 142 -15.27 -21.87 -7.69
CA TYR A 142 -14.59 -22.92 -6.95
C TYR A 142 -15.57 -23.53 -5.95
N ASP A 143 -15.73 -24.85 -5.97
CA ASP A 143 -16.47 -25.56 -4.93
C ASP A 143 -15.58 -25.71 -3.71
N ALA A 144 -15.89 -24.96 -2.65
CA ALA A 144 -15.23 -25.10 -1.37
C ALA A 144 -15.71 -26.37 -0.67
N THR A 145 -15.05 -27.49 -0.95
CA THR A 145 -15.15 -28.74 -0.17
C THR A 145 -14.28 -28.70 1.07
#